data_AF-A0A3L8A7M1-F1
#
_entry.id   AF-A0A3L8A7M1-F1
#
_cell.length_a   1.000
_cell.length_b   1.000
_cell.length_c   1.000
_cell.angle_alpha   90.00
_cell.angle_beta   90.00
_cell.angle_gamma   90.00
#
_symmetry.space_group_name_H-M   'P 1'
#
loop_
_entity.id
_entity.type
_entity.pdbx_description
1 polymer ?
#
loop_
_entity_poly.entity_id
_entity_poly.type
_entity_poly.pdbx_seq_one_letter_code
_entity_poly.pdbx_strand_id
1 'polypeptide(L)'
;MANDFNMPINFEALAVNNVRVSEDIFVSKDYITFDTELVDKAISRFCQNEFISILDVNTFTAFPECGYRWTSYLLESYLYSYSKMFILKHKAFNKTSVAGAIVRKNSCFTDYLDIMALALANADIPLDEKSSLDFLAQNGYIERRRLNTINEVIRKAEKMKLS
;
A
#
# COMPACT_ATOMS: atom_id res chain seq x y z
N MET A 1 -19.47 29.74 15.66
CA MET A 1 -18.15 30.39 15.50
C MET A 1 -17.11 29.29 15.36
N ALA A 2 -16.08 29.56 14.54
CA ALA A 2 -14.99 28.66 14.12
C ALA A 2 -15.33 27.62 13.03
N ASN A 3 -15.68 28.10 11.83
CA ASN A 3 -14.98 27.58 10.65
C ASN A 3 -13.62 28.28 10.68
N ASP A 4 -12.54 27.60 11.03
CA ASP A 4 -11.17 27.99 10.66
C ASP A 4 -10.19 27.00 11.30
N PHE A 5 -9.70 26.08 10.47
CA PHE A 5 -8.37 25.45 10.45
C PHE A 5 -8.51 24.15 9.64
N ASN A 6 -8.57 24.29 8.30
CA ASN A 6 -8.40 23.15 7.40
C ASN A 6 -6.91 22.77 7.35
N MET A 7 -6.34 22.46 8.52
CA MET A 7 -4.97 21.99 8.63
C MET A 7 -4.90 20.61 7.95
N PRO A 8 -3.95 20.39 7.03
CA PRO A 8 -3.78 19.07 6.45
C PRO A 8 -3.49 18.07 7.57
N ILE A 9 -4.30 17.01 7.63
CA ILE A 9 -4.11 15.92 8.57
C ILE A 9 -2.75 15.29 8.31
N ASN A 10 -1.91 15.25 9.35
CA ASN A 10 -0.65 14.50 9.31
C ASN A 10 -0.93 13.05 9.72
N PHE A 11 -1.19 12.21 8.72
CA PHE A 11 -1.55 10.81 8.93
C PHE A 11 -0.40 9.99 9.52
N GLU A 12 0.85 10.29 9.15
CA GLU A 12 2.04 9.65 9.70
C GLU A 12 2.15 9.90 11.21
N ALA A 13 1.91 11.14 11.66
CA ALA A 13 1.88 11.48 13.07
C ALA A 13 0.74 10.77 13.82
N LEU A 14 -0.44 10.64 13.20
CA LEU A 14 -1.55 9.88 13.77
C LEU A 14 -1.22 8.39 13.88
N ALA A 15 -0.56 7.81 12.88
CA ALA A 15 -0.20 6.39 12.81
C ALA A 15 0.77 5.95 13.93
N VAL A 16 1.44 6.89 14.60
CA VAL A 16 2.27 6.61 15.78
C VAL A 16 1.43 5.98 16.90
N ASN A 17 0.28 6.57 17.22
CA ASN A 17 -0.55 6.19 18.37
C ASN A 17 -1.93 5.66 17.99
N ASN A 18 -2.29 5.70 16.71
CA ASN A 18 -3.61 5.30 16.24
C ASN A 18 -3.52 4.29 15.10
N VAL A 19 -4.58 3.51 14.96
CA VAL A 19 -4.91 2.67 13.81
C VAL A 19 -6.08 3.29 13.08
N ARG A 20 -5.93 3.50 11.77
CA ARG A 20 -7.01 3.98 10.92
C ARG A 20 -7.86 2.80 10.48
N VAL A 21 -9.11 2.72 10.93
CA VAL A 21 -10.01 1.58 10.64
C VAL A 21 -10.94 1.84 9.46
N SER A 22 -11.15 3.11 9.10
CA SER A 22 -11.88 3.57 7.91
C SER A 22 -11.37 4.94 7.45
N GLU A 23 -11.99 5.54 6.44
CA GLU A 23 -11.60 6.86 5.92
C GLU A 23 -11.50 7.91 7.04
N ASP A 24 -12.49 8.00 7.92
CA ASP A 24 -12.57 9.06 8.92
C ASP A 24 -12.38 8.56 10.37
N ILE A 25 -12.23 7.25 10.59
CA ILE A 25 -12.17 6.67 11.94
C ILE A 25 -10.75 6.23 12.29
N PHE A 26 -10.25 6.81 13.38
CA PHE A 26 -8.97 6.48 14.01
C PHE A 26 -9.22 5.97 15.42
N VAL A 27 -8.55 4.89 15.78
CA VAL A 27 -8.69 4.20 17.07
C VAL A 27 -7.32 4.17 17.73
N SER A 28 -7.22 4.49 19.02
CA SER A 28 -5.94 4.33 19.74
C SER A 28 -5.47 2.89 19.64
N LYS A 29 -4.15 2.69 19.50
CA LYS A 29 -3.52 1.36 19.49
C LYS A 29 -3.84 0.55 20.75
N ASP A 30 -4.18 1.21 21.86
CA ASP A 30 -4.57 0.54 23.11
C ASP A 30 -5.94 -0.17 23.05
N TYR A 31 -6.80 0.19 22.09
CA TYR A 31 -8.16 -0.36 21.95
C TYR A 31 -8.31 -1.34 20.79
N ILE A 32 -7.21 -1.75 20.15
CA ILE A 32 -7.23 -2.72 19.07
C ILE A 32 -6.06 -3.70 19.21
N THR A 33 -6.34 -4.98 19.02
CA THR A 33 -5.33 -6.04 19.09
C THR A 33 -5.40 -6.90 17.85
N PHE A 34 -4.23 -7.28 17.33
CA PHE A 34 -4.12 -8.14 16.16
C PHE A 34 -3.47 -9.46 16.57
N ASP A 35 -4.06 -10.57 16.10
CA ASP A 35 -3.31 -11.81 15.96
C ASP A 35 -2.39 -11.67 14.74
N THR A 36 -1.21 -11.10 14.95
CA THR A 36 -0.24 -10.78 13.89
C THR A 36 0.12 -12.01 13.05
N GLU A 37 0.20 -13.19 13.65
CA GLU A 37 0.54 -14.40 12.92
C GLU A 37 -0.59 -14.82 11.97
N LEU A 38 -1.83 -14.80 12.44
CA LEU A 38 -2.99 -15.13 11.60
C LEU A 38 -3.25 -14.06 10.53
N VAL A 39 -3.07 -12.78 10.82
CA VAL A 39 -3.19 -11.71 9.81
C VAL A 39 -2.11 -11.86 8.74
N ASP A 40 -0.85 -12.04 9.11
CA ASP A 40 0.24 -12.24 8.14
C ASP A 40 0.02 -13.52 7.30
N LYS A 41 -0.52 -14.59 7.91
CA LYS A 41 -0.93 -15.80 7.18
C LYS A 41 -2.07 -15.52 6.20
N ALA A 42 -3.03 -14.66 6.54
CA ALA A 42 -4.10 -14.26 5.64
C ALA A 42 -3.56 -13.47 4.45
N ILE A 43 -2.68 -12.48 4.68
CA ILE A 43 -2.00 -11.70 3.64
C ILE A 43 -1.18 -12.61 2.70
N SER A 44 -0.50 -13.61 3.27
CA SER A 44 0.30 -14.58 2.49
C SER A 44 -0.49 -15.39 1.47
N ARG A 45 -1.83 -15.49 1.61
CA ARG A 45 -2.70 -16.14 0.61
C ARG A 45 -2.81 -15.33 -0.68
N PHE A 46 -2.66 -14.00 -0.58
CA PHE A 46 -2.67 -13.07 -1.70
C PHE A 46 -1.26 -12.88 -2.27
N CYS A 47 -0.30 -12.57 -1.39
CA CYS A 47 1.08 -12.30 -1.79
C CYS A 47 1.86 -13.60 -1.98
N GLN A 48 1.62 -14.32 -3.09
CA GLN A 48 2.31 -15.59 -3.39
C GLN A 48 3.77 -15.38 -3.84
N ASN A 49 4.06 -14.21 -4.40
CA ASN A 49 5.38 -13.81 -4.86
C ASN A 49 6.06 -12.88 -3.84
N GLU A 50 7.03 -12.10 -4.31
CA GLU A 50 7.83 -11.14 -3.53
C GLU A 50 7.01 -9.95 -3.01
N PHE A 51 6.06 -9.47 -3.81
CA PHE A 51 5.16 -8.38 -3.45
C PHE A 51 3.81 -8.49 -4.19
N ILE A 52 2.86 -7.69 -3.75
CA ILE A 52 1.57 -7.49 -4.40
C ILE A 52 1.08 -6.04 -4.19
N SER A 53 0.18 -5.53 -5.03
CA SER A 53 -0.51 -4.27 -4.73
C SER A 53 -1.37 -4.41 -3.48
N ILE A 54 -1.45 -3.36 -2.66
CA ILE A 54 -2.36 -3.34 -1.53
C ILE A 54 -3.83 -3.46 -1.95
N LEU A 55 -4.18 -3.06 -3.18
CA LEU A 55 -5.54 -3.18 -3.70
C LEU A 55 -5.91 -4.62 -4.11
N ASP A 56 -4.92 -5.49 -4.33
CA ASP A 56 -5.19 -6.89 -4.66
C ASP A 56 -5.63 -7.70 -3.43
N VAL A 57 -5.41 -7.17 -2.22
CA VAL A 57 -6.03 -7.68 -0.98
C VAL A 57 -7.43 -7.06 -0.87
N ASN A 58 -8.34 -7.53 -1.72
CA ASN A 58 -9.68 -6.98 -1.90
C ASN A 58 -10.79 -7.73 -1.13
N THR A 59 -10.45 -8.85 -0.49
CA THR A 59 -11.37 -9.62 0.36
C THR A 59 -10.72 -9.96 1.69
N PHE A 60 -11.51 -9.85 2.76
CA PHE A 60 -11.02 -10.00 4.14
C PHE A 60 -11.64 -11.20 4.87
N THR A 61 -12.30 -12.11 4.16
CA THR A 61 -12.97 -13.28 4.78
C THR A 61 -12.02 -14.18 5.57
N ALA A 62 -10.73 -14.20 5.20
CA ALA A 62 -9.71 -14.99 5.87
C ALA A 62 -9.01 -14.26 7.04
N PHE A 63 -9.30 -12.97 7.25
CA PHE A 63 -8.64 -12.17 8.27
C PHE A 63 -9.31 -12.39 9.64
N PRO A 64 -8.53 -12.54 10.72
CA PRO A 64 -9.08 -12.71 12.06
C PRO A 64 -9.80 -11.45 12.54
N GLU A 65 -10.75 -11.61 13.46
CA GLU A 65 -11.42 -10.48 14.11
C GLU A 65 -10.42 -9.66 14.95
N CYS A 66 -10.56 -8.34 14.90
CA CYS A 66 -9.78 -7.39 15.70
C CYS A 66 -10.68 -6.32 16.34
N GLY A 67 -11.99 -6.58 16.45
CA GLY A 67 -12.99 -5.62 16.96
C GLY A 67 -13.51 -4.63 15.91
N TYR A 68 -12.90 -4.58 14.72
CA TYR A 68 -13.30 -3.71 13.62
C TYR A 68 -13.38 -4.50 12.31
N ARG A 69 -14.25 -4.04 11.39
CA ARG A 69 -14.30 -4.58 10.03
C ARG A 69 -12.99 -4.24 9.32
N TRP A 70 -12.39 -5.25 8.68
CA TRP A 70 -11.24 -5.04 7.81
C TRP A 70 -11.60 -4.18 6.59
N THR A 71 -10.80 -3.16 6.38
CA THR A 71 -10.84 -2.23 5.25
C THR A 71 -9.41 -2.08 4.69
N SER A 72 -9.27 -1.49 3.51
CA SER A 72 -7.94 -1.13 2.98
C SER A 72 -7.19 -0.18 3.92
N TYR A 73 -7.88 0.73 4.62
CA TYR A 73 -7.27 1.63 5.61
C TYR A 73 -6.75 0.87 6.84
N LEU A 74 -7.50 -0.13 7.31
CA LEU A 74 -7.07 -0.98 8.41
C LEU A 74 -5.88 -1.85 8.00
N LEU A 75 -5.90 -2.39 6.79
CA LEU A 75 -4.78 -3.13 6.22
C LEU A 75 -3.52 -2.25 6.09
N GLU A 76 -3.66 -1.02 5.58
CA GLU A 76 -2.56 -0.06 5.48
C GLU A 76 -1.93 0.21 6.86
N SER A 77 -2.77 0.49 7.87
CA SER A 77 -2.32 0.72 9.25
C SER A 77 -1.65 -0.51 9.87
N TYR A 78 -2.21 -1.70 9.62
CA TYR A 78 -1.65 -2.95 10.10
C TYR A 78 -0.25 -3.20 9.51
N LEU A 79 -0.10 -3.07 8.19
CA LEU A 79 1.17 -3.26 7.50
C LEU A 79 2.22 -2.23 7.91
N TYR A 80 1.80 -1.00 8.18
CA TYR A 80 2.69 0.07 8.60
C TYR A 80 3.29 -0.14 10.00
N SER A 81 2.52 -0.74 10.93
CA SER A 81 2.89 -0.77 12.36
C SER A 81 3.08 -2.15 12.99
N TYR A 82 2.53 -3.23 12.42
CA TYR A 82 2.36 -4.50 13.14
C TYR A 82 2.91 -5.73 12.42
N SER A 83 2.82 -5.78 11.08
CA SER A 83 3.18 -7.00 10.35
C SER A 83 4.62 -7.45 10.64
N LYS A 84 4.80 -8.75 10.88
CA LYS A 84 6.11 -9.37 11.07
C LYS A 84 6.68 -9.85 9.74
N MET A 85 5.83 -10.29 8.81
CA MET A 85 6.25 -10.86 7.52
C MET A 85 6.30 -9.86 6.37
N PHE A 86 5.53 -8.77 6.44
CA PHE A 86 5.39 -7.81 5.34
C PHE A 86 5.80 -6.40 5.76
N ILE A 87 6.16 -5.60 4.75
CA ILE A 87 6.40 -4.17 4.87
C ILE A 87 5.57 -3.46 3.80
N LEU A 88 4.92 -2.37 4.19
CA LEU A 88 4.24 -1.47 3.26
C LEU A 88 5.29 -0.56 2.58
N LYS A 89 5.30 -0.56 1.26
CA LYS A 89 6.00 0.44 0.45
C LYS A 89 4.97 1.35 -0.19
N HIS A 90 4.91 2.59 0.26
CA HIS A 90 4.04 3.62 -0.27
C HIS A 90 4.72 4.99 -0.21
N LYS A 91 4.14 5.98 -0.89
CA LYS A 91 4.68 7.35 -0.88
C LYS A 91 4.32 8.10 0.40
N ALA A 92 3.06 7.98 0.81
CA ALA A 92 2.46 8.62 1.98
C ALA A 92 1.07 8.01 2.19
N PHE A 93 0.50 8.23 3.37
CA PHE A 93 -0.93 7.97 3.59
C PHE A 93 -1.78 8.95 2.78
N ASN A 94 -2.87 8.46 2.19
CA ASN A 94 -3.80 9.29 1.43
C ASN A 94 -5.12 9.48 2.17
N LYS A 95 -5.76 10.64 1.98
CA LYS A 95 -7.01 10.96 2.69
C LYS A 95 -8.18 10.07 2.25
N THR A 96 -8.37 9.83 0.96
CA THR A 96 -9.60 9.21 0.43
C THR A 96 -9.34 7.87 -0.26
N SER A 97 -8.14 7.33 -0.13
CA SER A 97 -7.74 6.09 -0.78
C SER A 97 -6.52 5.48 -0.09
N VAL A 98 -6.15 4.29 -0.54
CA VAL A 98 -4.96 3.56 -0.11
C VAL A 98 -4.22 3.13 -1.37
N ALA A 99 -2.91 3.34 -1.40
CA ALA A 99 -2.04 2.97 -2.51
C ALA A 99 -0.67 2.54 -1.95
N GLY A 100 -0.06 1.55 -2.57
CA GLY A 100 1.16 0.95 -2.06
C GLY A 100 1.35 -0.48 -2.53
N ALA A 101 2.54 -1.00 -2.26
CA ALA A 101 2.85 -2.41 -2.40
C ALA A 101 3.06 -3.05 -1.03
N ILE A 102 2.51 -4.25 -0.87
CA ILE A 102 2.78 -5.15 0.24
C ILE A 102 3.96 -6.02 -0.16
N VAL A 103 5.10 -5.86 0.52
CA VAL A 103 6.34 -6.54 0.16
C VAL A 103 6.74 -7.50 1.28
N ARG A 104 7.20 -8.70 0.94
CA ARG A 104 7.76 -9.61 1.94
C ARG A 104 9.06 -9.02 2.52
N LYS A 105 9.25 -9.09 3.84
CA LYS A 105 10.46 -8.51 4.47
C LYS A 105 11.77 -9.21 4.06
N ASN A 106 11.69 -10.47 3.62
CA ASN A 106 12.84 -11.21 3.10
C ASN A 106 13.03 -11.00 1.58
N SER A 107 12.25 -10.13 0.95
CA SER A 107 12.36 -9.83 -0.47
C SER A 107 13.62 -9.05 -0.81
N CYS A 108 14.15 -9.26 -2.02
CA CYS A 108 15.19 -8.42 -2.59
C CYS A 108 14.66 -7.05 -3.09
N PHE A 109 13.33 -6.89 -3.22
CA PHE A 109 12.71 -5.64 -3.68
C PHE A 109 12.53 -4.65 -2.54
N THR A 110 13.57 -3.86 -2.26
CA THR A 110 13.54 -2.87 -1.17
C THR A 110 13.13 -1.46 -1.60
N ASP A 111 13.34 -1.11 -2.87
CA ASP A 111 13.03 0.19 -3.45
C ASP A 111 11.63 0.19 -4.08
N TYR A 112 10.85 1.23 -3.81
CA TYR A 112 9.50 1.36 -4.35
C TYR A 112 9.50 1.64 -5.86
N LEU A 113 10.53 2.30 -6.38
CA LEU A 113 10.66 2.51 -7.83
C LEU A 113 10.92 1.19 -8.55
N ASP A 114 11.74 0.30 -7.98
CA ASP A 114 11.99 -1.04 -8.55
C ASP A 114 10.73 -1.91 -8.55
N ILE A 115 9.90 -1.81 -7.51
CA ILE A 115 8.61 -2.51 -7.43
C ILE A 115 7.66 -2.03 -8.54
N MET A 116 7.48 -0.71 -8.69
CA MET A 116 6.66 -0.15 -9.75
C MET A 116 7.22 -0.49 -11.14
N ALA A 117 8.54 -0.51 -11.30
CA ALA A 117 9.19 -0.85 -12.55
C ALA A 117 8.95 -2.32 -12.93
N LEU A 118 9.05 -3.24 -11.97
CA LEU A 118 8.75 -4.65 -12.22
C LEU A 118 7.27 -4.85 -12.55
N ALA A 119 6.36 -4.14 -11.87
CA ALA A 119 4.94 -4.18 -12.19
C ALA A 119 4.67 -3.71 -13.64
N LEU A 120 5.33 -2.65 -14.11
CA LEU A 120 5.24 -2.20 -15.50
C LEU A 120 5.92 -3.16 -16.48
N ALA A 121 7.07 -3.74 -16.11
CA ALA A 121 7.78 -4.69 -16.95
C ALA A 121 6.95 -5.96 -17.20
N ASN A 122 6.17 -6.38 -16.21
CA ASN A 122 5.23 -7.50 -16.33
C ASN A 122 3.88 -7.09 -16.96
N ALA A 123 3.63 -5.79 -17.13
CA ALA A 123 2.44 -5.30 -17.80
C ALA A 123 2.62 -5.39 -19.32
N ASP A 124 1.63 -5.99 -19.99
CA ASP A 124 1.54 -6.00 -21.45
C ASP A 124 0.96 -4.68 -21.97
N ILE A 125 1.68 -3.59 -21.70
CA ILE A 125 1.34 -2.22 -22.08
C ILE A 125 2.55 -1.52 -22.71
N PRO A 126 2.32 -0.46 -23.50
CA PRO A 126 3.38 0.46 -23.90
C PRO A 126 4.03 1.12 -22.69
N LEU A 127 5.37 1.19 -22.67
CA LEU A 127 6.14 1.85 -21.61
C LEU A 127 6.33 3.35 -21.90
N ASP A 128 5.23 4.04 -22.22
CA ASP A 128 5.18 5.51 -22.30
C ASP A 128 4.62 6.11 -21.00
N GLU A 129 4.82 7.42 -20.79
CA GLU A 129 4.42 8.12 -19.57
C GLU A 129 2.92 7.95 -19.26
N LYS A 130 2.05 8.10 -20.27
CA LYS A 130 0.60 8.07 -20.08
C LYS A 130 0.15 6.66 -19.70
N SER A 131 0.50 5.66 -20.51
CA SER A 131 0.13 4.26 -20.31
C SER A 131 0.65 3.74 -18.95
N SER A 132 1.86 4.14 -18.58
CA SER A 132 2.48 3.74 -17.31
C SER A 132 1.81 4.38 -16.09
N LEU A 133 1.51 5.69 -16.14
CA LEU A 133 0.79 6.36 -15.05
C LEU A 133 -0.64 5.83 -14.90
N ASP A 134 -1.32 5.54 -16.01
CA ASP A 134 -2.65 4.94 -16.02
C ASP A 134 -2.62 3.56 -15.33
N PHE A 135 -1.68 2.70 -15.73
CA PHE A 135 -1.51 1.37 -15.15
C PHE A 135 -1.20 1.44 -13.65
N LEU A 136 -0.21 2.24 -13.24
CA LEU A 136 0.20 2.34 -11.84
C LEU A 136 -0.94 2.86 -10.96
N ALA A 137 -1.76 3.80 -11.45
CA ALA A 137 -2.90 4.32 -10.71
C ALA A 137 -4.04 3.30 -10.61
N GLN A 138 -4.38 2.64 -11.73
CA GLN A 138 -5.45 1.64 -11.76
C GLN A 138 -5.14 0.41 -10.91
N ASN A 139 -3.86 0.04 -10.81
CA ASN A 139 -3.41 -1.11 -10.02
C ASN A 139 -2.93 -0.72 -8.61
N GLY A 140 -3.20 0.52 -8.15
CA GLY A 140 -3.02 0.89 -6.74
C GLY A 140 -1.59 1.14 -6.28
N TYR A 141 -0.63 1.30 -7.19
CA TYR A 141 0.74 1.69 -6.84
C TYR A 141 0.85 3.21 -6.59
N ILE A 142 0.00 4.01 -7.23
CA ILE A 142 -0.06 5.46 -7.00
C ILE A 142 -1.52 5.89 -6.86
N GLU A 143 -1.75 6.92 -6.04
CA GLU A 143 -3.12 7.44 -5.82
C GLU A 143 -3.64 8.27 -6.99
N ARG A 144 -2.74 9.00 -7.68
CA ARG A 144 -3.03 9.82 -8.85
C ARG A 144 -2.13 9.42 -10.01
N ARG A 145 -2.59 9.69 -11.23
CA ARG A 145 -1.81 9.63 -12.48
C ARG A 145 -0.74 10.72 -12.54
N ARG A 146 0.12 10.76 -11.53
CA ARG A 146 1.23 11.70 -11.38
C ARG A 146 2.31 11.09 -10.50
N LEU A 147 3.49 10.93 -11.08
CA LEU A 147 4.68 10.47 -10.39
C LEU A 147 5.89 11.22 -10.95
N ASN A 148 6.55 12.04 -10.13
CA ASN A 148 7.69 12.85 -10.59
C ASN A 148 8.87 11.99 -11.08
N THR A 149 8.97 10.75 -10.62
CA THR A 149 10.01 9.78 -10.98
C THR A 149 9.57 8.80 -12.07
N ILE A 150 8.47 9.05 -12.79
CA ILE A 150 7.92 8.12 -13.78
C ILE A 150 8.95 7.73 -14.86
N ASN A 151 9.74 8.68 -15.35
CA ASN A 151 10.78 8.41 -16.36
C ASN A 151 11.84 7.42 -15.84
N GLU A 152 12.17 7.47 -14.55
CA GLU A 152 13.10 6.52 -13.94
C GLU A 152 12.48 5.13 -13.84
N VAL A 153 11.21 5.05 -13.42
CA VAL A 153 10.46 3.78 -13.31
C VAL A 153 10.34 3.11 -14.68
N ILE A 154 9.99 3.87 -15.72
CA ILE A 154 9.91 3.37 -17.12
C ILE A 154 11.26 2.82 -17.57
N ARG A 155 12.35 3.59 -17.40
CA ARG A 155 13.70 3.15 -17.79
C ARG A 155 14.13 1.88 -17.06
N LYS A 156 13.75 1.72 -15.78
CA LYS A 156 14.01 0.49 -15.01
C LYS A 156 13.19 -0.68 -15.59
N ALA A 157 11.91 -0.45 -15.92
CA ALA A 157 11.03 -1.47 -16.50
C ALA A 157 11.52 -1.96 -17.87
N GLU A 158 11.97 -1.05 -18.74
CA GLU A 158 12.54 -1.39 -20.06
C GLU A 158 13.75 -2.33 -19.93
N LYS A 159 14.64 -2.06 -18.96
CA LYS A 159 15.79 -2.93 -18.70
C LYS A 159 15.39 -4.31 -18.23
N MET A 160 14.35 -4.42 -17.41
CA MET A 160 13.84 -5.70 -16.91
C MET A 160 13.15 -6.53 -18.02
N LYS A 161 12.52 -5.90 -19.02
CA LYS A 161 11.97 -6.62 -20.20
C LYS A 161 13.05 -7.20 -21.12
N LEU A 162 14.27 -6.66 -21.07
CA LEU A 162 15.38 -7.05 -21.93
C LEU A 162 16.33 -8.07 -21.29
N SER A 163 16.16 -8.37 -20.00
CA SER A 163 16.96 -9.34 -19.23
C SER A 163 16.31 -10.71 -19.19
#